data_AF-A1DAI3-F1
#
_entry.id   AF-A1DAI3-F1
#
_cell.length_a   1.000
_cell.length_b   1.000
_cell.length_c   1.000
_cell.angle_alpha   90.00
_cell.angle_beta   90.00
_cell.angle_gamma   90.00
#
_symmetry.space_group_name_H-M   'P 1'
#
loop_
_entity.id
_entity.type
_entity.pdbx_description
1 polymer ?
#
loop_
_entity_poly.entity_id
_entity_poly.type
_entity_poly.pdbx_seq_one_letter_code
_entity_poly.pdbx_strand_id
1 'polypeptide(L)'
;MPNRKEYRRVRITPSISDLDCAFQTLMDILRKPSLGHYVRHIEYRQTKSRYRLYDVKPYEPKPDEEDMRLLRSATRRAGFTEALQERVLNMLLRKSVVGDRLYGFFSWDEVSNTRAPATYVTQALTALLVSVSPKLESMAMMPTFYIDINEEEDDSFVPSECDLDLLLRETNKDSLGKPYLENLRRVYMTNLGDDHFDDGEVYVAMDFIGCLAMLRNLPSLEWIRTDVLAEDDNVKPSLEPKSSNGVGQQYTRDINPRTFILSVLEHKSTLEKLDLDAEAHITDFNFRDPGDFEFDGEDARAEAQAYWAEPPPDSFWDQRGSLKDFEALKRLSIGVNLLLYFAAGVNNEDENKSVSLVKYLPPNLEYLCIKGYEKGRRKHNDAQIDALKALVESGSTSLKEIYGVDELIPNAEDIEFPNNYPDLLWKLSNGWSDEEEYRHEE
;
A
#
# COMPACT_ATOMS: atom_id res chain seq x y z
N MET A 1 13.06 30.57 7.39
CA MET A 1 13.87 29.85 8.39
C MET A 1 14.42 28.58 7.74
N PRO A 2 15.75 28.37 7.73
CA PRO A 2 16.40 27.27 7.00
C PRO A 2 15.93 25.87 7.46
N ASN A 3 15.67 25.67 8.76
CA ASN A 3 15.26 24.38 9.31
C ASN A 3 13.89 23.87 8.79
N ARG A 4 13.02 24.75 8.25
CA ARG A 4 11.70 24.30 7.74
C ARG A 4 11.82 23.37 6.52
N LYS A 5 12.87 23.53 5.70
CA LYS A 5 13.06 22.69 4.50
C LYS A 5 13.68 21.33 4.86
N GLU A 6 14.61 21.32 5.81
CA GLU A 6 15.37 20.14 6.22
C GLU A 6 14.48 19.04 6.81
N TYR A 7 13.60 19.39 7.75
CA TYR A 7 12.71 18.42 8.40
C TYR A 7 11.43 18.13 7.62
N ARG A 8 11.20 18.76 6.45
CA ARG A 8 9.91 18.63 5.74
C ARG A 8 9.68 17.21 5.23
N ARG A 9 10.74 16.52 4.83
CA ARG A 9 10.70 15.17 4.28
C ARG A 9 11.73 14.31 4.97
N VAL A 10 11.33 13.13 5.39
CA VAL A 10 12.23 12.15 5.99
C VAL A 10 12.19 10.90 5.14
N ARG A 11 13.36 10.49 4.63
CA ARG A 11 13.53 9.28 3.85
C ARG A 11 14.26 8.24 4.69
N ILE A 12 13.70 7.03 4.74
CA ILE A 12 14.16 5.93 5.58
C ILE A 12 14.28 4.71 4.67
N THR A 13 15.51 4.42 4.26
CA THR A 13 15.88 3.24 3.47
C THR A 13 16.79 2.35 4.32
N PRO A 14 17.06 1.10 3.93
CA PRO A 14 18.07 0.28 4.59
C PRO A 14 19.50 0.77 4.35
N SER A 15 19.77 2.03 4.00
CA SER A 15 21.13 2.59 3.94
C SER A 15 21.59 3.10 5.30
N ILE A 16 22.87 2.87 5.68
CA ILE A 16 23.42 3.35 6.96
C ILE A 16 23.31 4.86 7.04
N SER A 17 23.59 5.56 5.93
CA SER A 17 23.48 7.02 5.87
C SER A 17 22.06 7.51 6.18
N ASP A 18 21.06 6.81 5.65
CA ASP A 18 19.66 7.20 5.77
C ASP A 18 19.13 6.86 7.16
N LEU A 19 19.51 5.70 7.71
CA LEU A 19 19.18 5.31 9.08
C LEU A 19 19.81 6.24 10.11
N ASP A 20 21.10 6.59 9.97
CA ASP A 20 21.77 7.54 10.86
C ASP A 20 21.13 8.94 10.77
N CYS A 21 20.81 9.40 9.56
CA CYS A 21 20.13 10.67 9.33
C CYS A 21 18.71 10.69 9.93
N ALA A 22 17.94 9.62 9.75
CA ALA A 22 16.60 9.47 10.30
C ALA A 22 16.63 9.37 11.84
N PHE A 23 17.59 8.64 12.41
CA PHE A 23 17.78 8.58 13.87
C PHE A 23 18.16 9.94 14.45
N GLN A 24 19.07 10.67 13.80
CA GLN A 24 19.43 12.02 14.22
C GLN A 24 18.23 12.98 14.14
N THR A 25 17.44 12.87 13.05
CA THR A 25 16.19 13.63 12.87
C THR A 25 15.20 13.35 14.01
N LEU A 26 15.02 12.07 14.37
CA LEU A 26 14.20 11.68 15.51
C LEU A 26 14.72 12.33 16.80
N MET A 27 16.02 12.21 17.09
CA MET A 27 16.61 12.77 18.30
C MET A 27 16.49 14.30 18.38
N ASP A 28 16.63 15.01 17.26
CA ASP A 28 16.42 16.46 17.21
C ASP A 28 14.97 16.83 17.52
N ILE A 29 14.00 16.09 16.97
CA ILE A 29 12.58 16.27 17.27
C ILE A 29 12.29 15.97 18.74
N LEU A 30 12.87 14.91 19.30
CA LEU A 30 12.67 14.56 20.71
C LEU A 30 13.24 15.63 21.65
N ARG A 31 14.40 16.20 21.33
CA ARG A 31 15.00 17.31 22.09
C ARG A 31 14.25 18.64 21.89
N LYS A 32 13.66 18.84 20.70
CA LYS A 32 12.89 20.04 20.34
C LYS A 32 11.60 19.67 19.59
N PRO A 33 10.50 19.36 20.31
CA PRO A 33 9.25 18.85 19.72
C PRO A 33 8.60 19.74 18.66
N SER A 34 8.88 21.05 18.65
CA SER A 34 8.42 21.96 17.60
C SER A 34 8.92 21.57 16.21
N LEU A 35 10.03 20.81 16.10
CA LEU A 35 10.57 20.37 14.82
C LEU A 35 9.68 19.33 14.14
N GLY A 36 9.01 18.46 14.89
CA GLY A 36 8.07 17.46 14.35
C GLY A 36 6.88 18.09 13.62
N HIS A 37 6.55 19.35 13.91
CA HIS A 37 5.49 20.08 13.19
C HIS A 37 5.88 20.48 11.76
N TYR A 38 7.16 20.36 11.41
CA TYR A 38 7.63 20.62 10.05
C TYR A 38 7.60 19.38 9.16
N VAL A 39 7.58 18.17 9.74
CA VAL A 39 7.52 16.91 8.98
C VAL A 39 6.17 16.80 8.29
N ARG A 40 6.20 16.74 6.96
CA ARG A 40 5.00 16.62 6.10
C ARG A 40 4.96 15.34 5.30
N HIS A 41 6.13 14.75 5.02
CA HIS A 41 6.25 13.53 4.24
C HIS A 41 7.25 12.56 4.86
N ILE A 42 6.88 11.28 4.92
CA ILE A 42 7.78 10.19 5.28
C ILE A 42 7.81 9.19 4.13
N GLU A 43 9.01 8.80 3.71
CA GLU A 43 9.27 7.76 2.71
C GLU A 43 9.94 6.57 3.40
N TYR A 44 9.23 5.45 3.46
CA TYR A 44 9.65 4.18 4.02
C TYR A 44 9.88 3.17 2.89
N ARG A 45 11.14 2.75 2.70
CA ARG A 45 11.50 1.77 1.67
C ARG A 45 12.18 0.57 2.29
N GLN A 46 11.38 -0.38 2.76
CA GLN A 46 11.83 -1.73 3.09
C GLN A 46 10.62 -2.64 3.26
N THR A 47 10.61 -3.86 2.73
CA THR A 47 9.68 -4.91 3.19
C THR A 47 10.38 -5.86 4.17
N LYS A 48 9.63 -6.53 5.06
CA LYS A 48 10.22 -7.52 5.98
C LYS A 48 10.81 -8.67 5.15
N SER A 49 12.10 -8.99 5.37
CA SER A 49 12.75 -10.13 4.72
C SER A 49 12.34 -11.45 5.39
N ARG A 50 12.12 -12.47 4.57
CA ARG A 50 11.62 -13.84 4.77
C ARG A 50 12.11 -14.66 5.99
N TYR A 51 13.12 -14.24 6.76
CA TYR A 51 13.89 -15.20 7.59
C TYR A 51 14.38 -14.74 8.96
N ARG A 52 13.77 -13.76 9.62
CA ARG A 52 14.34 -13.26 10.88
C ARG A 52 13.28 -13.03 11.93
N LEU A 53 13.32 -13.75 13.04
CA LEU A 53 12.78 -13.24 14.31
C LEU A 53 13.76 -12.19 14.85
N TYR A 54 13.24 -11.16 15.53
CA TYR A 54 14.11 -10.18 16.19
C TYR A 54 14.49 -10.64 17.60
N ASP A 55 15.76 -11.02 17.76
CA ASP A 55 16.31 -11.29 19.09
C ASP A 55 16.76 -10.00 19.77
N VAL A 56 16.14 -9.69 20.91
CA VAL A 56 16.55 -8.61 21.80
C VAL A 56 17.91 -8.96 22.43
N LYS A 57 18.93 -8.14 22.17
CA LYS A 57 20.30 -8.32 22.70
C LYS A 57 20.72 -7.11 23.54
N PRO A 58 21.74 -7.18 24.41
CA PRO A 58 22.22 -5.98 25.10
C PRO A 58 22.63 -4.88 24.09
N TYR A 59 22.22 -3.63 24.32
CA TYR A 59 22.61 -2.49 23.47
C TYR A 59 24.03 -2.01 23.84
N GLU A 60 24.91 -1.90 22.84
CA GLU A 60 26.25 -1.33 22.97
C GLU A 60 26.54 -0.37 21.80
N PRO A 61 26.90 0.90 22.05
CA PRO A 61 27.13 1.56 23.36
C PRO A 61 25.84 2.00 24.08
N LYS A 62 25.93 2.21 25.40
CA LYS A 62 24.82 2.76 26.21
C LYS A 62 24.59 4.23 25.83
N PRO A 63 23.37 4.63 25.44
CA PRO A 63 23.08 6.03 25.15
C PRO A 63 23.12 6.85 26.43
N ASP A 64 23.25 8.17 26.27
CA ASP A 64 23.17 9.12 27.37
C ASP A 64 21.82 8.97 28.13
N GLU A 65 21.83 9.19 29.45
CA GLU A 65 20.63 9.01 30.27
C GLU A 65 19.46 9.90 29.82
N GLU A 66 19.75 11.11 29.35
CA GLU A 66 18.73 12.04 28.87
C GLU A 66 18.13 11.55 27.55
N ASP A 67 18.98 11.14 26.61
CA ASP A 67 18.53 10.59 25.32
C ASP A 67 17.71 9.31 25.53
N MET A 68 18.13 8.43 26.45
CA MET A 68 17.35 7.24 26.83
C MET A 68 15.99 7.60 27.41
N ARG A 69 15.92 8.63 28.25
CA ARG A 69 14.66 9.11 28.84
C ARG A 69 13.72 9.62 27.75
N LEU A 70 14.24 10.38 26.79
CA LEU A 70 13.49 10.89 25.64
C LEU A 70 12.94 9.76 24.77
N LEU A 71 13.77 8.78 24.42
CA LEU A 71 13.37 7.61 23.62
C LEU A 71 12.31 6.75 24.32
N ARG A 72 12.48 6.48 25.63
CA ARG A 72 11.49 5.77 26.46
C ARG A 72 10.17 6.51 26.53
N SER A 73 10.21 7.84 26.61
CA SER A 73 8.99 8.64 26.61
C SER A 73 8.29 8.59 25.24
N ALA A 74 9.05 8.66 24.15
CA ALA A 74 8.52 8.61 22.79
C ALA A 74 7.87 7.26 22.46
N THR A 75 8.59 6.16 22.70
CA THR A 75 8.09 4.79 22.52
C THR A 75 6.79 4.53 23.28
N ARG A 76 6.71 4.98 24.54
CA ARG A 76 5.47 4.85 25.33
C ARG A 76 4.31 5.66 24.75
N ARG A 77 4.57 6.89 24.28
CA ARG A 77 3.54 7.71 23.62
C ARG A 77 3.07 7.14 22.29
N ALA A 78 3.94 6.40 21.60
CA ALA A 78 3.60 5.66 20.38
C ALA A 78 2.76 4.40 20.66
N GLY A 79 2.49 4.07 21.94
CA GLY A 79 1.70 2.91 22.33
C GLY A 79 2.53 1.66 22.64
N PHE A 80 3.85 1.71 22.48
CA PHE A 80 4.72 0.57 22.80
C PHE A 80 4.98 0.49 24.31
N THR A 81 4.54 -0.59 24.94
CA THR A 81 4.70 -0.82 26.39
C THR A 81 5.44 -2.13 26.67
N GLU A 82 5.99 -2.24 27.88
CA GLU A 82 6.61 -3.47 28.40
C GLU A 82 7.69 -4.07 27.47
N ALA A 83 7.55 -5.34 27.09
CA ALA A 83 8.50 -6.05 26.24
C ALA A 83 8.65 -5.40 24.85
N LEU A 84 7.57 -4.85 24.29
CA LEU A 84 7.58 -4.19 22.99
C LEU A 84 8.36 -2.87 23.04
N GLN A 85 8.24 -2.13 24.15
CA GLN A 85 9.06 -0.94 24.37
C GLN A 85 10.56 -1.26 24.34
N GLU A 86 11.00 -2.30 25.06
CA GLU A 86 12.42 -2.68 25.06
C GLU A 86 12.87 -3.19 23.70
N ARG A 87 12.02 -3.92 22.96
CA ARG A 87 12.29 -4.39 21.60
C ARG A 87 12.53 -3.22 20.63
N VAL A 88 11.63 -2.24 20.59
CA VAL A 88 11.76 -1.04 19.75
C VAL A 88 13.04 -0.27 20.09
N LEU A 89 13.31 -0.05 21.38
CA LEU A 89 14.55 0.61 21.83
C LEU A 89 15.79 -0.19 21.40
N ASN A 90 15.72 -1.52 21.46
CA ASN A 90 16.82 -2.37 21.05
C ASN A 90 17.12 -2.25 19.56
N MET A 91 16.09 -2.17 18.73
CA MET A 91 16.23 -1.97 17.28
C MET A 91 16.92 -0.65 16.96
N LEU A 92 16.52 0.42 17.64
CA LEU A 92 17.03 1.77 17.39
C LEU A 92 18.48 1.98 17.85
N LEU A 93 18.87 1.36 18.95
CA LEU A 93 20.14 1.65 19.64
C LEU A 93 21.29 0.72 19.23
N ARG A 94 20.99 -0.38 18.54
CA ARG A 94 22.01 -1.28 18.02
C ARG A 94 22.55 -0.74 16.70
N LYS A 95 23.87 -0.89 16.49
CA LYS A 95 24.47 -0.61 15.19
C LYS A 95 23.76 -1.41 14.10
N SER A 96 23.32 -0.75 13.04
CA SER A 96 22.67 -1.40 11.89
C SER A 96 23.70 -2.11 11.00
N VAL A 97 23.32 -3.23 10.37
CA VAL A 97 24.01 -3.76 9.18
C VAL A 97 23.17 -3.45 7.97
N VAL A 98 23.84 -2.96 6.93
CA VAL A 98 23.28 -2.76 5.60
C VAL A 98 24.00 -3.68 4.65
N GLY A 99 23.22 -4.41 3.86
CA GLY A 99 23.70 -5.44 2.97
C GLY A 99 23.87 -6.77 3.68
N ASP A 100 23.01 -7.72 3.32
CA ASP A 100 23.28 -9.14 3.49
C ASP A 100 24.01 -9.67 2.24
N ARG A 101 25.14 -9.05 1.86
CA ARG A 101 26.13 -9.72 0.99
C ARG A 101 26.97 -10.71 1.81
N LEU A 102 26.31 -11.60 2.53
CA LEU A 102 26.94 -12.56 3.45
C LEU A 102 26.65 -14.01 3.08
N TYR A 103 26.18 -14.29 1.86
CA TYR A 103 26.47 -15.59 1.25
C TYR A 103 27.88 -15.55 0.66
N GLY A 104 28.87 -15.83 1.51
CA GLY A 104 30.24 -15.98 1.05
C GLY A 104 31.20 -16.58 2.06
N PHE A 105 31.36 -16.00 3.25
CA PHE A 105 32.56 -16.31 4.05
C PHE A 105 32.44 -16.25 5.59
N PHE A 106 31.29 -15.88 6.17
CA PHE A 106 31.16 -15.85 7.64
C PHE A 106 29.96 -16.67 8.13
N SER A 107 30.18 -17.38 9.23
CA SER A 107 29.13 -18.03 10.01
C SER A 107 28.04 -17.00 10.34
N TRP A 108 26.82 -17.27 9.91
CA TRP A 108 25.63 -16.43 10.11
C TRP A 108 25.38 -16.07 11.58
N ASP A 109 25.85 -16.94 12.49
CA ASP A 109 25.75 -16.79 13.93
C ASP A 109 26.64 -15.63 14.47
N GLU A 110 27.73 -15.26 13.77
CA GLU A 110 28.62 -14.18 14.24
C GLU A 110 28.09 -12.76 13.92
N VAL A 111 27.35 -12.59 12.81
CA VAL A 111 26.88 -11.28 12.35
C VAL A 111 25.54 -10.89 12.98
N SER A 112 24.62 -11.86 13.13
CA SER A 112 23.33 -11.67 13.82
C SER A 112 23.51 -11.35 15.32
N ASN A 113 24.64 -11.75 15.90
CA ASN A 113 24.98 -11.52 17.31
C ASN A 113 25.45 -10.10 17.63
N THR A 114 25.89 -9.31 16.66
CA THR A 114 26.51 -8.00 16.93
C THR A 114 25.69 -6.80 16.47
N ARG A 115 24.69 -6.95 15.59
CA ARG A 115 24.01 -5.82 14.94
C ARG A 115 22.53 -6.06 14.62
N ALA A 116 21.74 -5.00 14.56
CA ALA A 116 20.32 -5.10 14.19
C ALA A 116 20.16 -5.13 12.65
N PRO A 117 19.33 -6.02 12.09
CA PRO A 117 19.01 -5.98 10.66
C PRO A 117 18.38 -4.64 10.31
N ALA A 118 18.84 -3.99 9.22
CA ALA A 118 18.35 -2.69 8.78
C ALA A 118 16.82 -2.62 8.74
N THR A 119 16.15 -3.69 8.30
CA THR A 119 14.69 -3.76 8.22
C THR A 119 13.97 -3.42 9.52
N TYR A 120 14.43 -3.97 10.64
CA TYR A 120 13.84 -3.69 11.95
C TYR A 120 14.10 -2.26 12.40
N VAL A 121 15.29 -1.74 12.11
CA VAL A 121 15.65 -0.35 12.43
C VAL A 121 14.79 0.61 11.60
N THR A 122 14.62 0.36 10.30
CA THR A 122 13.77 1.15 9.40
C THR A 122 12.33 1.20 9.92
N GLN A 123 11.76 0.06 10.30
CA GLN A 123 10.39 -0.01 10.82
C GLN A 123 10.23 0.74 12.15
N ALA A 124 11.10 0.48 13.13
CA ALA A 124 11.08 1.13 14.43
C ALA A 124 11.28 2.66 14.31
N LEU A 125 12.21 3.10 13.46
CA LEU A 125 12.44 4.52 13.18
C LEU A 125 11.21 5.17 12.56
N THR A 126 10.61 4.52 11.56
CA THR A 126 9.43 5.03 10.87
C THR A 126 8.26 5.16 11.85
N ALA A 127 8.00 4.12 12.66
CA ALA A 127 6.94 4.13 13.65
C ALA A 127 7.09 5.32 14.63
N LEU A 128 8.30 5.54 15.16
CA LEU A 128 8.53 6.66 16.07
C LEU A 128 8.45 8.02 15.37
N LEU A 129 9.03 8.16 14.17
CA LEU A 129 8.98 9.40 13.40
C LEU A 129 7.53 9.79 13.06
N VAL A 130 6.71 8.82 12.66
CA VAL A 130 5.26 9.00 12.52
C VAL A 130 4.68 9.52 13.84
N SER A 131 4.91 8.84 14.96
CA SER A 131 4.33 9.19 16.26
C SER A 131 4.66 10.61 16.76
N VAL A 132 5.80 11.18 16.34
CA VAL A 132 6.26 12.51 16.73
C VAL A 132 6.00 13.60 15.68
N SER A 133 5.30 13.26 14.59
CA SER A 133 5.01 14.15 13.47
C SER A 133 3.50 14.44 13.37
N PRO A 134 2.94 15.32 14.22
CA PRO A 134 1.48 15.57 14.31
C PRO A 134 0.86 16.18 13.04
N LYS A 135 1.71 16.57 12.09
CA LYS A 135 1.40 17.36 10.90
C LYS A 135 1.77 16.63 9.61
N LEU A 136 1.99 15.31 9.70
CA LEU A 136 2.26 14.44 8.58
C LEU A 136 1.06 14.45 7.61
N GLU A 137 1.32 14.73 6.33
CA GLU A 137 0.30 14.88 5.29
C GLU A 137 0.40 13.79 4.24
N SER A 138 1.58 13.21 4.03
CA SER A 138 1.79 12.14 3.07
C SER A 138 2.78 11.08 3.53
N MET A 139 2.58 9.86 3.06
CA MET A 139 3.49 8.74 3.28
C MET A 139 3.67 7.95 1.99
N ALA A 140 4.92 7.65 1.64
CA ALA A 140 5.26 6.63 0.66
C ALA A 140 5.80 5.43 1.43
N MET A 141 5.23 4.25 1.26
CA MET A 141 5.57 3.09 2.07
C MET A 141 5.51 1.78 1.28
N MET A 142 6.47 0.91 1.53
CA MET A 142 6.37 -0.52 1.19
C MET A 142 5.47 -1.25 2.22
N PRO A 143 4.99 -2.46 1.91
CA PRO A 143 4.32 -3.32 2.88
C PRO A 143 5.11 -3.44 4.19
N THR A 144 4.39 -3.33 5.31
CA THR A 144 4.98 -3.41 6.66
C THR A 144 5.13 -4.85 7.13
N PHE A 145 4.48 -5.78 6.48
CA PHE A 145 4.48 -7.20 6.78
C PHE A 145 4.83 -8.01 5.53
N TYR A 146 5.31 -9.23 5.78
CA TYR A 146 5.63 -10.22 4.76
C TYR A 146 4.65 -11.38 4.95
N ILE A 147 4.05 -11.89 3.88
CA ILE A 147 3.26 -13.12 3.95
C ILE A 147 4.10 -14.25 3.35
N ASP A 148 4.40 -15.27 4.15
CA ASP A 148 4.94 -16.54 3.65
C ASP A 148 3.79 -17.53 3.52
N ILE A 149 3.62 -18.09 2.34
CA ILE A 149 2.54 -19.04 2.03
C ILE A 149 3.07 -20.38 1.49
N ASN A 150 4.39 -20.61 1.54
CA ASN A 150 4.98 -21.90 1.16
C ASN A 150 5.14 -22.88 2.33
N GLU A 151 4.91 -22.47 3.57
CA GLU A 151 5.03 -23.35 4.74
C GLU A 151 3.65 -23.90 5.15
N GLU A 152 3.54 -25.23 5.10
CA GLU A 152 2.49 -25.96 5.81
C GLU A 152 2.60 -25.63 7.30
N GLU A 153 1.68 -24.81 7.81
CA GLU A 153 1.40 -24.61 9.24
C GLU A 153 2.62 -24.90 10.15
N ASP A 154 3.63 -24.05 10.11
CA ASP A 154 4.35 -23.81 11.35
C ASP A 154 3.58 -22.69 12.05
N ASP A 155 2.97 -23.01 13.18
CA ASP A 155 2.23 -22.12 14.10
C ASP A 155 3.06 -20.91 14.62
N SER A 156 4.20 -20.61 13.97
CA SER A 156 5.23 -19.67 14.38
C SER A 156 5.16 -18.32 13.68
N PHE A 157 4.34 -18.13 12.62
CA PHE A 157 4.11 -16.80 12.08
C PHE A 157 3.18 -16.01 12.99
N VAL A 158 3.77 -15.34 13.99
CA VAL A 158 3.05 -14.44 14.88
C VAL A 158 2.83 -13.11 14.14
N PRO A 159 1.59 -12.67 13.89
CA PRO A 159 1.30 -11.43 13.17
C PRO A 159 1.67 -10.11 13.90
N SER A 160 2.61 -10.13 14.84
CA SER A 160 2.86 -9.03 15.79
C SER A 160 4.31 -8.52 15.83
N GLU A 161 5.10 -8.79 14.79
CA GLU A 161 6.55 -8.55 14.86
C GLU A 161 7.05 -7.23 14.25
N CYS A 162 6.20 -6.51 13.51
CA CYS A 162 6.56 -5.24 12.87
C CYS A 162 6.01 -4.06 13.66
N ASP A 163 6.89 -3.22 14.19
CA ASP A 163 6.49 -2.08 15.03
C ASP A 163 5.67 -1.03 14.27
N LEU A 164 5.96 -0.84 12.97
CA LEU A 164 5.21 0.09 12.12
C LEU A 164 3.81 -0.45 11.83
N ASP A 165 3.66 -1.74 11.51
CA ASP A 165 2.37 -2.40 11.32
C ASP A 165 1.49 -2.26 12.57
N LEU A 166 2.05 -2.61 13.73
CA LEU A 166 1.36 -2.49 15.02
C LEU A 166 0.90 -1.05 15.27
N LEU A 167 1.77 -0.06 15.04
CA LEU A 167 1.42 1.34 15.22
C LEU A 167 0.29 1.78 14.29
N LEU A 168 0.32 1.38 13.02
CA LEU A 168 -0.73 1.71 12.06
C LEU A 168 -2.05 1.05 12.43
N ARG A 169 -2.07 -0.26 12.71
CA ARG A 169 -3.28 -1.00 13.12
C ARG A 169 -3.89 -0.45 14.40
N GLU A 170 -3.07 -0.21 15.42
CA GLU A 170 -3.56 0.33 16.68
C GLU A 170 -4.09 1.76 16.55
N THR A 171 -3.49 2.58 15.69
CA THR A 171 -4.01 3.94 15.42
C THR A 171 -5.31 3.89 14.61
N ASN A 172 -5.44 2.91 13.72
CA ASN A 172 -6.64 2.67 12.93
C ASN A 172 -7.82 2.12 13.76
N LYS A 173 -7.55 1.30 14.79
CA LYS A 173 -8.57 0.81 15.73
C LYS A 173 -9.04 1.88 16.71
N ASP A 174 -8.10 2.61 17.30
CA ASP A 174 -8.39 3.67 18.27
C ASP A 174 -7.44 4.85 18.06
N SER A 175 -7.98 5.92 17.51
CA SER A 175 -7.26 7.18 17.26
C SER A 175 -7.19 8.07 18.52
N LEU A 176 -7.89 7.73 19.60
CA LEU A 176 -7.94 8.56 20.80
C LEU A 176 -6.54 8.69 21.43
N GLY A 177 -6.01 9.91 21.46
CA GLY A 177 -4.67 10.19 22.00
C GLY A 177 -3.52 9.89 21.04
N LYS A 178 -3.80 9.53 19.77
CA LYS A 178 -2.82 9.27 18.71
C LYS A 178 -3.00 10.24 17.53
N PRO A 179 -2.75 11.56 17.72
CA PRO A 179 -3.10 12.58 16.73
C PRO A 179 -2.22 12.59 15.46
N TYR A 180 -1.22 11.70 15.40
CA TYR A 180 -0.14 11.79 14.42
C TYR A 180 -0.50 11.30 13.01
N LEU A 181 -1.62 10.60 12.82
CA LEU A 181 -2.17 10.26 11.51
C LEU A 181 -3.41 11.07 11.13
N GLU A 182 -3.89 11.96 11.99
CA GLU A 182 -5.12 12.73 11.74
C GLU A 182 -5.03 13.60 10.47
N ASN A 183 -3.82 14.04 10.11
CA ASN A 183 -3.57 14.89 8.95
C ASN A 183 -3.08 14.10 7.72
N LEU A 184 -2.92 12.77 7.82
CA LEU A 184 -2.42 11.95 6.73
C LEU A 184 -3.48 11.88 5.63
N ARG A 185 -3.17 12.51 4.49
CA ARG A 185 -4.08 12.65 3.35
C ARG A 185 -3.70 11.79 2.17
N ARG A 186 -2.41 11.48 2.03
CA ARG A 186 -1.85 10.86 0.83
C ARG A 186 -1.03 9.65 1.21
N VAL A 187 -1.44 8.47 0.75
CA VAL A 187 -0.63 7.26 0.90
C VAL A 187 -0.29 6.69 -0.46
N TYR A 188 1.00 6.41 -0.64
CA TYR A 188 1.51 5.74 -1.81
C TYR A 188 2.17 4.43 -1.42
N MET A 189 1.57 3.33 -1.87
CA MET A 189 2.11 1.99 -1.68
C MET A 189 3.15 1.73 -2.76
N THR A 190 4.42 1.73 -2.37
CA THR A 190 5.53 1.40 -3.27
C THR A 190 5.68 -0.12 -3.32
N ASN A 191 5.51 -0.70 -4.50
CA ASN A 191 5.88 -2.07 -4.76
C ASN A 191 7.27 -2.07 -5.40
N LEU A 192 8.32 -2.35 -4.62
CA LEU A 192 9.70 -2.46 -5.11
C LEU A 192 10.32 -3.67 -4.42
N GLY A 193 10.97 -4.56 -5.15
CA GLY A 193 11.68 -5.68 -4.56
C GLY A 193 12.99 -5.24 -3.93
N ASP A 194 13.02 -5.12 -2.62
CA ASP A 194 14.27 -4.92 -1.85
C ASP A 194 14.45 -6.09 -0.88
N ASP A 195 14.27 -7.30 -1.40
CA ASP A 195 14.55 -8.55 -0.70
C ASP A 195 15.93 -9.10 -1.09
N HIS A 196 16.40 -10.12 -0.37
CA HIS A 196 17.75 -10.68 -0.49
C HIS A 196 18.09 -11.25 -1.88
N PHE A 197 17.10 -11.38 -2.77
CA PHE A 197 17.21 -11.93 -4.11
C PHE A 197 16.94 -10.91 -5.22
N ASP A 198 16.57 -9.68 -4.86
CA ASP A 198 16.11 -8.64 -5.79
C ASP A 198 17.00 -7.38 -5.69
N ASP A 199 17.40 -6.84 -6.82
CA ASP A 199 18.24 -5.64 -6.94
C ASP A 199 17.42 -4.35 -7.00
N GLY A 200 16.11 -4.41 -6.69
CA GLY A 200 15.20 -3.27 -6.81
C GLY A 200 14.60 -3.14 -8.21
N GLU A 201 14.82 -4.12 -9.07
CA GLU A 201 14.40 -4.10 -10.47
C GLU A 201 13.09 -4.86 -10.71
N VAL A 202 12.62 -5.69 -9.76
CA VAL A 202 11.36 -6.44 -9.89
C VAL A 202 10.33 -5.99 -8.85
N TYR A 203 9.05 -6.12 -9.20
CA TYR A 203 7.93 -5.96 -8.28
C TYR A 203 7.82 -7.21 -7.40
N VAL A 204 7.43 -7.05 -6.13
CA VAL A 204 7.19 -8.18 -5.22
C VAL A 204 5.71 -8.42 -5.03
N ALA A 205 5.36 -9.68 -4.72
CA ALA A 205 4.01 -10.02 -4.28
C ALA A 205 3.67 -9.21 -3.02
N MET A 206 2.49 -8.59 -3.00
CA MET A 206 2.03 -7.73 -1.92
C MET A 206 0.58 -8.06 -1.56
N ASP A 207 0.32 -8.23 -0.26
CA ASP A 207 -1.05 -8.19 0.27
C ASP A 207 -1.54 -6.74 0.33
N PHE A 208 -1.98 -6.26 -0.82
CA PHE A 208 -2.46 -4.90 -0.99
C PHE A 208 -3.71 -4.65 -0.16
N ILE A 209 -4.56 -5.67 -0.01
CA ILE A 209 -5.78 -5.57 0.77
C ILE A 209 -5.47 -5.43 2.27
N GLY A 210 -4.55 -6.22 2.82
CA GLY A 210 -4.07 -6.04 4.19
C GLY A 210 -3.43 -4.67 4.40
N CYS A 211 -2.78 -4.12 3.38
CA CYS A 211 -2.28 -2.73 3.40
C CYS A 211 -3.41 -1.70 3.49
N LEU A 212 -4.48 -1.85 2.70
CA LEU A 212 -5.66 -0.98 2.77
C LEU A 212 -6.40 -1.10 4.10
N ALA A 213 -6.46 -2.31 4.68
CA ALA A 213 -7.10 -2.53 5.97
C ALA A 213 -6.48 -1.67 7.09
N MET A 214 -5.17 -1.42 7.06
CA MET A 214 -4.48 -0.54 8.01
C MET A 214 -4.82 0.95 7.84
N LEU A 215 -5.31 1.35 6.67
CA LEU A 215 -5.62 2.75 6.35
C LEU A 215 -7.12 3.07 6.45
N ARG A 216 -7.95 2.05 6.68
CA ARG A 216 -9.42 2.13 6.54
C ARG A 216 -10.07 3.27 7.30
N ASN A 217 -9.70 3.50 8.56
CA ASN A 217 -10.35 4.45 9.44
C ASN A 217 -9.56 5.77 9.57
N LEU A 218 -8.61 6.04 8.66
CA LEU A 218 -7.87 7.29 8.69
C LEU A 218 -8.76 8.47 8.28
N PRO A 219 -8.94 9.49 9.12
CA PRO A 219 -10.04 10.46 8.98
C PRO A 219 -9.87 11.46 7.83
N SER A 220 -8.65 11.65 7.34
CA SER A 220 -8.32 12.67 6.33
C SER A 220 -7.79 12.07 5.03
N LEU A 221 -7.93 10.76 4.80
CA LEU A 221 -7.35 10.11 3.64
C LEU A 221 -8.08 10.56 2.35
N GLU A 222 -7.34 11.23 1.46
CA GLU A 222 -7.84 11.87 0.23
C GLU A 222 -7.26 11.20 -1.04
N TRP A 223 -6.13 10.51 -0.92
CA TRP A 223 -5.40 9.93 -2.05
C TRP A 223 -4.72 8.62 -1.68
N ILE A 224 -5.01 7.60 -2.47
CA ILE A 224 -4.31 6.32 -2.46
C ILE A 224 -3.77 6.09 -3.86
N ARG A 225 -2.49 5.75 -3.93
CA ARG A 225 -1.85 5.29 -5.16
C ARG A 225 -1.01 4.05 -4.87
N THR A 226 -0.92 3.20 -5.86
CA THR A 226 0.05 2.12 -5.93
C THR A 226 0.55 2.03 -7.36
N ASP A 227 1.76 1.52 -7.54
CA ASP A 227 2.19 1.06 -8.87
C ASP A 227 1.68 -0.36 -9.13
N VAL A 228 2.26 -1.04 -10.12
CA VAL A 228 1.92 -2.41 -10.53
C VAL A 228 1.77 -3.32 -9.32
N LEU A 229 0.63 -3.98 -9.27
CA LEU A 229 0.26 -4.87 -8.19
C LEU A 229 0.39 -6.32 -8.67
N ALA A 230 1.33 -7.07 -8.11
CA ALA A 230 1.28 -8.52 -8.14
C ALA A 230 0.66 -8.98 -6.81
N GLU A 231 -0.54 -9.57 -6.86
CA GLU A 231 -1.15 -10.23 -5.70
C GLU A 231 -0.74 -11.71 -5.66
N ASP A 232 -0.61 -12.28 -4.46
CA ASP A 232 0.20 -13.48 -4.18
C ASP A 232 -0.55 -14.82 -4.41
N ASP A 233 0.04 -15.73 -5.19
CA ASP A 233 -0.49 -16.98 -5.76
C ASP A 233 -1.05 -18.06 -4.80
N ASN A 234 -0.63 -18.14 -3.53
CA ASN A 234 -0.73 -19.42 -2.78
C ASN A 234 -1.58 -19.45 -1.51
N VAL A 235 -2.68 -18.70 -1.41
CA VAL A 235 -3.60 -18.87 -0.27
C VAL A 235 -4.55 -20.08 -0.46
N LYS A 236 -4.01 -21.28 -0.77
CA LYS A 236 -4.70 -22.59 -0.94
C LYS A 236 -6.24 -22.58 -1.17
N PRO A 237 -6.75 -22.82 -2.39
CA PRO A 237 -8.10 -23.34 -2.58
C PRO A 237 -8.05 -24.87 -2.50
N SER A 238 -8.50 -25.49 -1.40
CA SER A 238 -8.80 -26.93 -1.43
C SER A 238 -10.25 -27.15 -1.86
N LEU A 239 -10.54 -26.99 -3.16
CA LEU A 239 -11.68 -27.68 -3.74
C LEU A 239 -11.23 -29.10 -4.09
N GLU A 240 -11.93 -30.09 -3.53
CA GLU A 240 -11.56 -31.50 -3.66
C GLU A 240 -11.37 -31.94 -5.13
N PRO A 241 -10.37 -32.80 -5.40
CA PRO A 241 -9.97 -33.16 -6.75
C PRO A 241 -10.99 -34.11 -7.40
N LYS A 242 -11.98 -33.55 -8.09
CA LYS A 242 -12.74 -34.22 -9.17
C LYS A 242 -13.09 -33.28 -10.33
N SER A 243 -12.08 -32.70 -10.97
CA SER A 243 -12.20 -32.20 -12.35
C SER A 243 -10.83 -32.10 -13.03
N SER A 244 -10.55 -33.13 -13.83
CA SER A 244 -9.62 -33.26 -14.96
C SER A 244 -8.56 -32.18 -15.27
N ASN A 245 -7.29 -32.62 -15.19
CA ASN A 245 -6.20 -32.48 -16.16
C ASN A 245 -5.95 -31.10 -16.83
N GLY A 246 -4.96 -30.36 -16.31
CA GLY A 246 -4.30 -29.23 -16.98
C GLY A 246 -2.91 -29.00 -16.39
N VAL A 247 -1.93 -28.69 -17.23
CA VAL A 247 -0.50 -28.61 -16.94
C VAL A 247 -0.16 -27.39 -16.07
N GLY A 248 0.82 -27.51 -15.18
CA GLY A 248 1.21 -26.46 -14.23
C GLY A 248 1.58 -25.13 -14.89
N GLN A 249 0.89 -24.08 -14.45
CA GLN A 249 1.27 -22.67 -14.53
C GLN A 249 1.12 -22.12 -13.10
N GLN A 250 2.12 -21.39 -12.61
CA GLN A 250 2.01 -20.61 -11.37
C GLN A 250 0.92 -19.56 -11.59
N TYR A 251 -0.11 -19.58 -10.74
CA TYR A 251 -1.28 -18.71 -10.86
C TYR A 251 -1.14 -17.56 -9.86
N THR A 252 -0.75 -16.37 -10.33
CA THR A 252 -0.94 -15.13 -9.57
C THR A 252 -2.37 -15.07 -9.09
N ARG A 253 -2.59 -15.03 -7.77
CA ARG A 253 -3.94 -14.76 -7.28
C ARG A 253 -4.22 -13.34 -7.67
N ASP A 254 -5.29 -13.23 -8.41
CA ASP A 254 -5.75 -11.96 -8.89
C ASP A 254 -6.25 -11.12 -7.76
N ILE A 255 -5.97 -9.81 -7.84
CA ILE A 255 -6.62 -8.80 -7.00
C ILE A 255 -8.11 -9.04 -7.01
N ASN A 256 -8.66 -9.42 -5.86
CA ASN A 256 -10.10 -9.56 -5.74
C ASN A 256 -10.76 -8.17 -5.85
N PRO A 257 -11.47 -7.86 -6.96
CA PRO A 257 -11.95 -6.51 -7.23
C PRO A 257 -13.04 -6.09 -6.24
N ARG A 258 -13.82 -7.06 -5.74
CA ARG A 258 -14.87 -6.84 -4.76
C ARG A 258 -14.26 -6.37 -3.44
N THR A 259 -13.26 -7.08 -2.93
CA THR A 259 -12.58 -6.73 -1.68
C THR A 259 -11.87 -5.39 -1.77
N PHE A 260 -11.26 -5.06 -2.93
CA PHE A 260 -10.71 -3.74 -3.18
C PHE A 260 -11.78 -2.64 -3.07
N ILE A 261 -12.92 -2.79 -3.77
CA ILE A 261 -14.01 -1.81 -3.75
C ILE A 261 -14.54 -1.62 -2.32
N LEU A 262 -14.79 -2.71 -1.58
CA LEU A 262 -15.20 -2.65 -0.17
C LEU A 262 -14.20 -1.85 0.67
N SER A 263 -12.90 -1.97 0.41
CA SER A 263 -11.85 -1.24 1.11
C SER A 263 -11.86 0.27 0.85
N VAL A 264 -12.10 0.69 -0.41
CA VAL A 264 -12.14 2.11 -0.75
C VAL A 264 -13.49 2.77 -0.45
N LEU A 265 -14.58 2.00 -0.31
CA LEU A 265 -15.91 2.52 0.01
C LEU A 265 -15.98 3.24 1.37
N GLU A 266 -15.10 2.89 2.30
CA GLU A 266 -14.95 3.56 3.60
C GLU A 266 -14.47 5.02 3.44
N HIS A 267 -13.86 5.35 2.30
CA HIS A 267 -13.35 6.67 1.94
C HIS A 267 -14.20 7.39 0.89
N LYS A 268 -15.42 6.94 0.61
CA LYS A 268 -16.27 7.50 -0.45
C LYS A 268 -16.55 9.01 -0.34
N SER A 269 -16.53 9.56 0.87
CA SER A 269 -16.74 10.99 1.12
C SER A 269 -15.46 11.83 1.11
N THR A 270 -14.28 11.21 1.11
CA THR A 270 -12.98 11.91 1.25
C THR A 270 -12.03 11.67 0.09
N LEU A 271 -12.12 10.52 -0.59
CA LEU A 271 -11.21 10.15 -1.67
C LEU A 271 -11.39 11.07 -2.88
N GLU A 272 -10.40 11.92 -3.14
CA GLU A 272 -10.41 12.87 -4.26
C GLU A 272 -9.72 12.33 -5.51
N LYS A 273 -8.76 11.42 -5.32
CA LYS A 273 -7.90 10.93 -6.41
C LYS A 273 -7.62 9.44 -6.21
N LEU A 274 -7.91 8.63 -7.24
CA LEU A 274 -7.61 7.20 -7.29
C LEU A 274 -6.86 6.88 -8.59
N ASP A 275 -5.67 6.29 -8.47
CA ASP A 275 -4.87 5.80 -9.60
C ASP A 275 -4.47 4.35 -9.32
N LEU A 276 -5.00 3.43 -10.13
CA LEU A 276 -4.89 1.99 -9.94
C LEU A 276 -4.63 1.29 -11.29
N ASP A 277 -3.57 0.51 -11.35
CA ASP A 277 -3.19 -0.31 -12.51
C ASP A 277 -3.09 -1.77 -12.10
N ALA A 278 -4.26 -2.38 -11.87
CA ALA A 278 -4.41 -3.73 -11.34
C ALA A 278 -4.96 -4.72 -12.36
N GLU A 279 -5.55 -4.23 -13.45
CA GLU A 279 -6.44 -5.03 -14.31
C GLU A 279 -5.73 -6.16 -15.05
N ALA A 280 -4.46 -6.01 -15.38
CA ALA A 280 -3.68 -7.07 -16.01
C ALA A 280 -3.60 -8.35 -15.13
N HIS A 281 -3.69 -8.18 -13.81
CA HIS A 281 -3.63 -9.22 -12.80
C HIS A 281 -5.02 -9.57 -12.26
N ILE A 282 -6.06 -9.45 -13.10
CA ILE A 282 -7.41 -9.92 -12.79
C ILE A 282 -7.85 -10.90 -13.88
N THR A 283 -7.47 -12.17 -13.73
CA THR A 283 -7.67 -13.26 -14.69
C THR A 283 -9.12 -13.41 -15.12
N ASP A 284 -10.09 -13.21 -14.23
CA ASP A 284 -11.52 -13.26 -14.59
C ASP A 284 -11.91 -12.18 -15.62
N PHE A 285 -11.24 -11.02 -15.61
CA PHE A 285 -11.43 -9.99 -16.63
C PHE A 285 -10.86 -10.40 -18.00
N ASN A 286 -9.93 -11.35 -18.06
CA ASN A 286 -9.38 -11.86 -19.32
C ASN A 286 -10.34 -12.82 -20.03
N PHE A 287 -11.15 -13.58 -19.27
CA PHE A 287 -11.92 -14.70 -19.81
C PHE A 287 -13.44 -14.53 -19.82
N ARG A 288 -14.01 -13.60 -19.04
CA ARG A 288 -15.47 -13.45 -18.91
C ARG A 288 -15.99 -12.14 -19.47
N ASP A 289 -17.25 -12.15 -19.89
CA ASP A 289 -17.98 -10.93 -20.22
C ASP A 289 -18.42 -10.20 -18.94
N PRO A 290 -18.56 -8.86 -18.94
CA PRO A 290 -18.75 -8.10 -17.70
C PRO A 290 -20.01 -8.37 -16.87
N GLY A 291 -20.97 -9.11 -17.43
CA GLY A 291 -22.17 -9.54 -16.72
C GLY A 291 -22.02 -10.86 -15.96
N ASP A 292 -20.88 -11.55 -16.11
CA ASP A 292 -20.60 -12.88 -15.55
C ASP A 292 -19.51 -12.83 -14.46
N PHE A 293 -19.17 -11.63 -13.98
CA PHE A 293 -18.18 -11.40 -12.94
C PHE A 293 -18.73 -11.76 -11.55
N GLU A 294 -18.73 -13.06 -11.22
CA GLU A 294 -19.07 -13.55 -9.89
C GLU A 294 -17.82 -13.66 -9.02
N PHE A 295 -17.40 -12.55 -8.40
CA PHE A 295 -16.32 -12.52 -7.41
C PHE A 295 -16.79 -12.94 -6.01
N ASP A 296 -18.05 -13.36 -5.87
CA ASP A 296 -18.63 -13.89 -4.63
C ASP A 296 -18.26 -15.36 -4.37
N GLY A 297 -17.94 -16.11 -5.44
CA GLY A 297 -17.62 -17.55 -5.36
C GLY A 297 -16.20 -17.85 -4.88
N GLU A 298 -15.33 -16.85 -4.89
CA GLU A 298 -14.04 -16.88 -4.21
C GLU A 298 -14.27 -16.31 -2.82
N ASP A 299 -14.17 -17.17 -1.81
CA ASP A 299 -14.66 -16.97 -0.44
C ASP A 299 -13.80 -15.92 0.31
N ALA A 300 -13.63 -14.70 -0.23
CA ALA A 300 -12.71 -13.66 0.23
C ALA A 300 -12.95 -13.28 1.71
N ARG A 301 -14.20 -13.41 2.18
CA ARG A 301 -14.54 -13.26 3.59
C ARG A 301 -13.98 -14.42 4.43
N ALA A 302 -14.17 -15.66 3.99
CA ALA A 302 -13.62 -16.83 4.66
C ALA A 302 -12.09 -16.84 4.60
N GLU A 303 -11.50 -16.39 3.49
CA GLU A 303 -10.06 -16.23 3.31
C GLU A 303 -9.51 -15.16 4.25
N ALA A 304 -10.12 -13.98 4.29
CA ALA A 304 -9.75 -12.96 5.25
C ALA A 304 -9.88 -13.48 6.70
N GLN A 305 -10.94 -14.21 7.02
CA GLN A 305 -11.12 -14.80 8.35
C GLN A 305 -10.10 -15.89 8.69
N ALA A 306 -9.63 -16.64 7.69
CA ALA A 306 -8.68 -17.73 7.87
C ALA A 306 -7.23 -17.24 7.94
N TYR A 307 -6.87 -16.23 7.16
CA TYR A 307 -5.47 -15.86 6.93
C TYR A 307 -5.11 -14.46 7.41
N TRP A 308 -6.08 -13.55 7.59
CA TRP A 308 -5.75 -12.23 8.11
C TRP A 308 -5.72 -12.29 9.62
N ALA A 309 -4.63 -11.77 10.19
CA ALA A 309 -4.46 -11.66 11.63
C ALA A 309 -5.61 -10.91 12.31
N GLU A 310 -6.16 -9.91 11.62
CA GLU A 310 -7.28 -9.11 12.06
C GLU A 310 -8.23 -8.92 10.87
N PRO A 311 -9.16 -9.86 10.66
CA PRO A 311 -10.10 -9.77 9.57
C PRO A 311 -10.99 -8.53 9.73
N PRO A 312 -11.49 -7.94 8.64
CA PRO A 312 -12.45 -6.86 8.71
C PRO A 312 -13.72 -7.32 9.44
N PRO A 313 -14.38 -6.41 10.18
CA PRO A 313 -15.64 -6.71 10.85
C PRO A 313 -16.72 -7.05 9.82
N ASP A 314 -17.80 -7.72 10.23
CA ASP A 314 -18.90 -8.10 9.34
C ASP A 314 -19.48 -6.90 8.56
N SER A 315 -19.52 -5.72 9.18
CA SER A 315 -19.99 -4.48 8.54
C SER A 315 -19.20 -4.11 7.28
N PHE A 316 -17.92 -4.51 7.18
CA PHE A 316 -17.09 -4.31 6.00
C PHE A 316 -17.52 -5.20 4.83
N TRP A 317 -18.06 -6.38 5.10
CA TRP A 317 -18.49 -7.32 4.05
C TRP A 317 -19.90 -7.03 3.57
N ASP A 318 -20.72 -6.41 4.43
CA ASP A 318 -22.12 -6.12 4.19
C ASP A 318 -22.36 -4.72 3.57
N GLN A 319 -21.34 -3.86 3.53
CA GLN A 319 -21.43 -2.54 2.93
C GLN A 319 -21.70 -2.61 1.43
N ARG A 320 -22.40 -1.59 0.93
CA ARG A 320 -22.91 -1.51 -0.44
C ARG A 320 -22.48 -0.19 -1.04
N GLY A 321 -22.13 -0.22 -2.31
CA GLY A 321 -21.77 0.99 -3.03
C GLY A 321 -21.21 0.71 -4.40
N SER A 322 -21.05 1.79 -5.14
CA SER A 322 -20.65 1.84 -6.54
C SER A 322 -19.85 3.11 -6.78
N LEU A 323 -19.28 3.24 -7.97
CA LEU A 323 -18.45 4.38 -8.32
C LEU A 323 -19.13 5.75 -8.12
N LYS A 324 -20.45 5.87 -8.31
CA LYS A 324 -21.18 7.14 -8.10
C LYS A 324 -21.20 7.64 -6.66
N ASP A 325 -20.99 6.73 -5.70
CA ASP A 325 -21.09 7.05 -4.27
C ASP A 325 -19.85 7.82 -3.78
N PHE A 326 -18.81 7.94 -4.63
CA PHE A 326 -17.57 8.67 -4.35
C PHE A 326 -17.73 10.17 -4.65
N GLU A 327 -18.49 10.88 -3.82
CA GLU A 327 -18.84 12.29 -4.04
C GLU A 327 -17.62 13.22 -4.08
N ALA A 328 -16.53 12.89 -3.40
CA ALA A 328 -15.30 13.70 -3.40
C ALA A 328 -14.38 13.44 -4.61
N LEU A 329 -14.60 12.35 -5.37
CA LEU A 329 -13.65 11.88 -6.38
C LEU A 329 -13.61 12.82 -7.59
N LYS A 330 -12.45 13.42 -7.81
CA LYS A 330 -12.16 14.37 -8.90
C LYS A 330 -11.27 13.77 -9.99
N ARG A 331 -10.39 12.82 -9.64
CA ARG A 331 -9.51 12.17 -10.63
C ARG A 331 -9.52 10.66 -10.46
N LEU A 332 -9.76 9.95 -11.56
CA LEU A 332 -9.75 8.50 -11.63
C LEU A 332 -8.84 8.03 -12.77
N SER A 333 -7.95 7.09 -12.48
CA SER A 333 -7.13 6.37 -13.45
C SER A 333 -7.24 4.89 -13.13
N ILE A 334 -7.79 4.10 -14.04
CA ILE A 334 -8.17 2.71 -13.76
C ILE A 334 -8.30 1.89 -15.06
N GLY A 335 -8.16 0.57 -14.96
CA GLY A 335 -8.44 -0.37 -16.06
C GLY A 335 -9.92 -0.37 -16.47
N VAL A 336 -10.19 -0.65 -17.75
CA VAL A 336 -11.55 -0.58 -18.33
C VAL A 336 -12.54 -1.59 -17.75
N ASN A 337 -12.15 -2.84 -17.52
CA ASN A 337 -13.05 -3.85 -16.96
C ASN A 337 -13.26 -3.60 -15.46
N LEU A 338 -12.22 -3.19 -14.73
CA LEU A 338 -12.34 -2.80 -13.34
C LEU A 338 -13.23 -1.56 -13.17
N LEU A 339 -13.15 -0.59 -14.08
CA LEU A 339 -14.03 0.58 -14.12
C LEU A 339 -15.51 0.17 -14.24
N LEU A 340 -15.81 -0.75 -15.17
CA LEU A 340 -17.17 -1.22 -15.40
C LEU A 340 -17.70 -2.02 -14.21
N TYR A 341 -16.87 -2.87 -13.61
CA TYR A 341 -17.21 -3.60 -12.38
C TYR A 341 -17.47 -2.64 -11.21
N PHE A 342 -16.62 -1.63 -11.03
CA PHE A 342 -16.79 -0.63 -9.98
C PHE A 342 -18.03 0.25 -10.19
N ALA A 343 -18.37 0.54 -11.45
CA ALA A 343 -19.61 1.21 -11.79
C ALA A 343 -20.84 0.36 -11.46
N ALA A 344 -20.79 -0.96 -11.66
CA ALA A 344 -21.85 -1.88 -11.22
C ALA A 344 -22.01 -1.89 -9.69
N GLY A 345 -20.88 -1.78 -9.00
CA GLY A 345 -20.80 -1.75 -7.56
C GLY A 345 -20.96 -3.11 -6.92
N VAL A 346 -20.80 -3.12 -5.60
CA VAL A 346 -20.78 -4.33 -4.77
C VAL A 346 -21.95 -4.35 -3.79
N ASN A 347 -22.44 -5.55 -3.51
CA ASN A 347 -23.62 -5.89 -2.74
C ASN A 347 -24.91 -5.16 -3.17
N ASN A 348 -25.02 -4.81 -4.46
CA ASN A 348 -26.18 -4.11 -5.01
C ASN A 348 -27.23 -5.10 -5.55
N GLU A 349 -28.52 -4.76 -5.43
CA GLU A 349 -29.62 -5.58 -5.98
C GLU A 349 -29.54 -5.77 -7.52
N ASP A 350 -28.70 -4.98 -8.18
CA ASP A 350 -28.48 -4.94 -9.62
C ASP A 350 -27.11 -5.50 -10.07
N GLU A 351 -26.36 -6.19 -9.21
CA GLU A 351 -25.00 -6.70 -9.51
C GLU A 351 -24.90 -7.50 -10.83
N ASN A 352 -25.97 -8.19 -11.22
CA ASN A 352 -26.03 -9.02 -12.42
C ASN A 352 -26.71 -8.34 -13.63
N LYS A 353 -26.88 -7.02 -13.62
CA LYS A 353 -27.49 -6.28 -14.75
C LYS A 353 -26.43 -5.52 -15.53
N SER A 354 -26.66 -5.40 -16.84
CA SER A 354 -25.88 -4.54 -17.71
C SER A 354 -25.91 -3.10 -17.18
N VAL A 355 -24.84 -2.70 -16.49
CA VAL A 355 -24.72 -1.38 -15.88
C VAL A 355 -24.30 -0.36 -16.92
N SER A 356 -24.88 0.82 -16.81
CA SER A 356 -24.58 1.95 -17.69
C SER A 356 -23.55 2.84 -17.01
N LEU A 357 -22.30 2.84 -17.49
CA LEU A 357 -21.19 3.59 -16.89
C LEU A 357 -21.55 5.06 -16.63
N VAL A 358 -22.18 5.70 -17.62
CA VAL A 358 -22.61 7.12 -17.53
C VAL A 358 -23.56 7.43 -16.37
N LYS A 359 -24.36 6.47 -15.90
CA LYS A 359 -25.27 6.66 -14.76
C LYS A 359 -24.57 6.52 -13.41
N TYR A 360 -23.40 5.90 -13.40
CA TYR A 360 -22.67 5.55 -12.18
C TYR A 360 -21.32 6.30 -12.08
N LEU A 361 -21.12 7.34 -12.89
CA LEU A 361 -19.97 8.23 -12.70
C LEU A 361 -20.11 9.03 -11.39
N PRO A 362 -19.01 9.31 -10.69
CA PRO A 362 -19.01 10.22 -9.56
C PRO A 362 -19.42 11.63 -10.03
N PRO A 363 -20.23 12.36 -9.25
CA PRO A 363 -20.80 13.65 -9.66
C PRO A 363 -19.74 14.75 -9.87
N ASN A 364 -18.62 14.68 -9.15
CA ASN A 364 -17.56 15.69 -9.17
C ASN A 364 -16.31 15.23 -9.94
N LEU A 365 -16.41 14.16 -10.74
CA LEU A 365 -15.28 13.63 -11.49
C LEU A 365 -14.87 14.61 -12.61
N GLU A 366 -13.63 15.09 -12.56
CA GLU A 366 -13.08 16.06 -13.51
C GLU A 366 -12.09 15.42 -14.50
N TYR A 367 -11.42 14.34 -14.10
CA TYR A 367 -10.42 13.63 -14.89
C TYR A 367 -10.67 12.12 -14.87
N LEU A 368 -10.64 11.49 -16.05
CA LEU A 368 -10.74 10.04 -16.21
C LEU A 368 -9.68 9.53 -17.20
N CYS A 369 -8.81 8.63 -16.74
CA CYS A 369 -7.90 7.87 -17.59
C CYS A 369 -8.30 6.40 -17.59
N ILE A 370 -8.55 5.85 -18.77
CA ILE A 370 -8.97 4.46 -18.95
C ILE A 370 -7.81 3.66 -19.52
N LYS A 371 -7.33 2.67 -18.78
CA LYS A 371 -6.23 1.79 -19.21
C LYS A 371 -6.77 0.50 -19.81
N GLY A 372 -6.02 -0.07 -20.76
CA GLY A 372 -6.32 -1.36 -21.39
C GLY A 372 -7.51 -1.36 -22.36
N TYR A 373 -8.17 -0.21 -22.61
CA TYR A 373 -9.27 -0.15 -23.57
C TYR A 373 -8.76 -0.11 -25.02
N GLU A 374 -9.24 -1.06 -25.82
CA GLU A 374 -8.97 -1.13 -27.25
C GLU A 374 -10.28 -1.22 -28.03
N LYS A 375 -10.55 -0.20 -28.87
CA LYS A 375 -11.79 -0.10 -29.63
C LYS A 375 -11.98 -1.28 -30.57
N GLY A 376 -13.16 -1.89 -30.53
CA GLY A 376 -13.51 -3.04 -31.38
C GLY A 376 -13.12 -4.39 -30.77
N ARG A 377 -12.36 -4.42 -29.66
CA ARG A 377 -11.99 -5.66 -28.97
C ARG A 377 -13.16 -6.28 -28.21
N ARG A 378 -13.96 -5.45 -27.52
CA ARG A 378 -15.16 -5.88 -26.79
C ARG A 378 -16.33 -4.93 -27.06
N LYS A 379 -17.37 -5.44 -27.72
CA LYS A 379 -18.57 -4.66 -28.09
C LYS A 379 -19.28 -4.04 -26.89
N HIS A 380 -19.28 -4.74 -25.75
CA HIS A 380 -19.87 -4.22 -24.52
C HIS A 380 -19.11 -2.98 -24.04
N ASN A 381 -17.78 -3.07 -23.95
CA ASN A 381 -16.93 -1.95 -23.54
C ASN A 381 -17.08 -0.79 -24.54
N ASP A 382 -17.06 -1.07 -25.85
CA ASP A 382 -17.28 -0.04 -26.88
C ASP A 382 -18.58 0.71 -26.68
N ALA A 383 -19.69 0.02 -26.38
CA ALA A 383 -20.97 0.67 -26.14
C ALA A 383 -20.96 1.59 -24.90
N GLN A 384 -20.28 1.17 -23.81
CA GLN A 384 -20.15 1.98 -22.60
C GLN A 384 -19.26 3.21 -22.83
N ILE A 385 -18.17 3.01 -23.56
CA ILE A 385 -17.20 4.05 -23.88
C ILE A 385 -17.79 5.06 -24.88
N ASP A 386 -18.49 4.62 -25.93
CA ASP A 386 -19.18 5.51 -26.85
C ASP A 386 -20.27 6.34 -26.13
N ALA A 387 -21.01 5.74 -25.18
CA ALA A 387 -21.96 6.46 -24.35
C ALA A 387 -21.29 7.50 -23.44
N LEU A 388 -20.13 7.17 -22.88
CA LEU A 388 -19.30 8.10 -22.10
C LEU A 388 -18.84 9.29 -22.95
N LYS A 389 -18.35 9.05 -24.18
CA LYS A 389 -17.98 10.13 -25.10
C LYS A 389 -19.17 11.04 -25.40
N ALA A 390 -20.33 10.47 -25.72
CA ALA A 390 -21.54 11.24 -25.97
C ALA A 390 -21.97 12.10 -24.76
N LEU A 391 -21.80 11.59 -23.53
CA LEU A 391 -22.06 12.34 -22.30
C LEU A 391 -21.11 13.55 -22.17
N VAL A 392 -19.81 13.35 -22.40
CA VAL A 392 -18.80 14.41 -22.35
C VAL A 392 -19.08 15.48 -23.41
N GLU A 393 -19.35 15.07 -24.65
CA GLU A 393 -19.69 15.99 -25.75
C GLU A 393 -20.98 16.78 -25.49
N SER A 394 -21.92 16.23 -24.72
CA SER A 394 -23.15 16.93 -24.33
C SER A 394 -22.92 18.03 -23.29
N GLY A 395 -21.76 18.07 -22.63
CA GLY A 395 -21.47 18.99 -21.53
C GLY A 395 -22.30 18.74 -20.26
N SER A 396 -22.95 17.57 -20.13
CA SER A 396 -23.84 17.23 -19.01
C SER A 396 -23.12 16.53 -17.85
N THR A 397 -21.80 16.65 -17.79
CA THR A 397 -20.92 16.03 -16.78
C THR A 397 -19.87 17.03 -16.31
N SER A 398 -19.32 16.82 -15.11
CA SER A 398 -18.20 17.59 -14.56
C SER A 398 -16.85 17.23 -15.21
N LEU A 399 -16.83 16.17 -16.04
CA LEU A 399 -15.63 15.62 -16.65
C LEU A 399 -15.04 16.59 -17.68
N LYS A 400 -13.82 17.07 -17.41
CA LYS A 400 -13.08 18.02 -18.25
C LYS A 400 -12.07 17.30 -19.14
N GLU A 401 -11.47 16.23 -18.62
CA GLU A 401 -10.38 15.51 -19.26
C GLU A 401 -10.70 14.01 -19.31
N ILE A 402 -10.58 13.41 -20.50
CA ILE A 402 -10.75 11.97 -20.70
C ILE A 402 -9.63 11.42 -21.59
N TYR A 403 -8.96 10.37 -21.12
CA TYR A 403 -7.83 9.71 -21.77
C TYR A 403 -8.07 8.20 -21.90
N GLY A 404 -7.42 7.56 -22.87
CA GLY A 404 -7.53 6.12 -23.07
C GLY A 404 -8.78 5.68 -23.83
N VAL A 405 -9.43 6.60 -24.53
CA VAL A 405 -10.70 6.39 -25.25
C VAL A 405 -10.51 6.23 -26.76
N ASP A 406 -9.65 7.09 -27.32
CA ASP A 406 -9.31 7.11 -28.74
C ASP A 406 -7.95 6.47 -28.99
N GLU A 407 -7.02 6.65 -28.04
CA GLU A 407 -5.68 6.07 -28.06
C GLU A 407 -5.59 5.03 -26.95
N LEU A 408 -5.04 3.85 -27.28
CA LEU A 408 -4.77 2.80 -26.30
C LEU A 408 -3.70 3.29 -25.32
N ILE A 409 -4.05 3.32 -24.05
CA ILE A 409 -3.09 3.38 -22.94
C ILE A 409 -2.96 1.95 -22.42
N PRO A 410 -1.81 1.28 -22.60
CA PRO A 410 -1.65 -0.10 -22.14
C PRO A 410 -1.75 -0.14 -20.60
N ASN A 411 -2.24 -1.27 -20.08
CA ASN A 411 -2.01 -1.60 -18.67
C ASN A 411 -0.51 -1.75 -18.44
N ALA A 412 -0.06 -1.57 -17.21
CA ALA A 412 1.32 -1.90 -16.88
C ALA A 412 1.59 -3.41 -17.12
N GLU A 413 2.78 -3.72 -17.64
CA GLU A 413 3.21 -5.09 -17.93
C GLU A 413 4.27 -5.55 -16.93
N ASP A 414 4.23 -6.84 -16.60
CA ASP A 414 5.35 -7.50 -15.94
C ASP A 414 6.51 -7.60 -16.92
N ILE A 415 7.69 -7.14 -16.50
CA ILE A 415 8.90 -7.24 -17.30
C ILE A 415 9.64 -8.50 -16.88
N GLU A 416 9.42 -9.59 -17.60
CA GLU A 416 10.27 -10.77 -17.51
C GLU A 416 11.67 -10.37 -18.00
N PHE A 417 12.67 -10.42 -17.11
CA PHE A 417 14.08 -10.04 -17.35
C PHE A 417 14.33 -8.52 -17.41
N PRO A 418 14.22 -7.81 -16.27
CA PRO A 418 14.38 -6.35 -16.19
C PRO A 418 15.72 -5.85 -16.77
N ASN A 419 16.79 -6.62 -16.54
CA ASN A 419 18.13 -6.39 -17.06
C ASN A 419 18.22 -6.25 -18.60
N ASN A 420 17.28 -6.85 -19.34
CA ASN A 420 17.25 -6.76 -20.81
C ASN A 420 16.50 -5.52 -21.31
N TYR A 421 15.65 -4.91 -20.46
CA TYR A 421 14.77 -3.81 -20.83
C TYR A 421 14.78 -2.68 -19.77
N PRO A 422 15.94 -2.08 -19.47
CA PRO A 422 16.08 -1.09 -18.40
C PRO A 422 15.27 0.21 -18.64
N ASP A 423 14.87 0.47 -19.89
CA ASP A 423 14.05 1.62 -20.27
C ASP A 423 12.55 1.39 -20.02
N LEU A 424 12.12 0.13 -19.88
CA LEU A 424 10.74 -0.23 -19.52
C LEU A 424 10.54 -0.25 -18.00
N LEU A 425 11.63 -0.30 -17.22
CA LEU A 425 11.56 -0.28 -15.76
C LEU A 425 11.06 1.06 -15.25
N TRP A 426 10.02 0.96 -14.42
CA TRP A 426 9.49 2.10 -13.73
C TRP A 426 10.54 2.65 -12.75
N LYS A 427 10.66 3.98 -12.71
CA LYS A 427 11.53 4.69 -11.76
C LYS A 427 10.67 5.64 -10.97
N LEU A 428 10.74 5.56 -9.63
CA LEU A 428 10.13 6.59 -8.80
C LEU A 428 10.72 7.93 -9.21
N SER A 429 9.87 8.80 -9.76
CA SER A 429 10.32 10.14 -10.08
C SER A 429 10.81 10.80 -8.79
N ASN A 430 12.02 11.37 -8.81
CA ASN A 430 12.54 12.17 -7.67
C ASN A 430 11.63 13.37 -7.34
N GLY A 431 10.64 13.62 -8.19
CA GLY A 431 9.63 14.65 -8.10
C GLY A 431 8.38 14.20 -7.36
N TRP A 432 8.49 13.90 -6.06
CA TRP A 432 7.47 14.43 -5.14
C TRP A 432 7.62 15.95 -5.05
N SER A 433 8.00 16.67 -6.10
CA SER A 433 8.30 18.11 -5.98
C SER A 433 7.00 18.85 -5.74
N ASP A 434 7.07 19.98 -5.04
CA ASP A 434 5.93 20.86 -4.75
C ASP A 434 5.22 21.37 -6.05
N GLU A 435 5.65 20.95 -7.26
CA GLU A 435 5.13 21.41 -8.55
C GLU A 435 3.75 20.89 -8.94
N GLU A 436 3.22 19.82 -8.31
CA GLU A 436 1.80 19.47 -8.50
C GLU A 436 0.85 20.44 -7.77
N GLU A 437 1.35 21.27 -6.84
CA GLU A 437 0.59 22.31 -6.14
C GLU A 437 0.51 23.64 -6.93
N TYR A 438 1.39 23.88 -7.91
CA TYR A 438 1.52 25.20 -8.57
C TYR A 438 0.92 25.33 -9.98
N ARG A 439 0.29 24.28 -10.54
CA ARG A 439 -0.36 24.38 -11.87
C ARG A 439 -1.82 24.84 -11.84
N HIS A 440 -2.35 25.26 -10.70
CA HIS A 440 -3.75 25.70 -10.56
C HIS A 440 -3.92 27.13 -10.02
N GLU A 441 -2.93 28.00 -10.25
CA GLU A 441 -3.10 29.46 -10.16
C GLU A 441 -2.49 30.14 -11.39
N GLU A 442 -3.04 29.90 -12.58
CA GLU A 442 -3.08 30.88 -13.68
C GLU A 442 -4.44 30.87 -14.38
#